data_AF-A0A6H1ZT29-F1
#
_entry.id   AF-A0A6H1ZT29-F1
#
_cell.length_a   1.000
_cell.length_b   1.000
_cell.length_c   1.000
_cell.angle_alpha   90.00
_cell.angle_beta   90.00
_cell.angle_gamma   90.00
#
_symmetry.space_group_name_H-M   'P 1'
#
loop_
_entity.id
_entity.type
_entity.pdbx_description
1 polymer ?
#
loop_
_entity_poly.entity_id
_entity_poly.type
_entity_poly.pdbx_seq_one_letter_code
_entity_poly.pdbx_strand_id
1 'polypeptide(L)' 'MAKVKIVDVKERTRFLGPDKSETMLDVAYETEKGFRGTVKGLPLKATEDEIWEAVWKAAEVPERMIGKEKKL' A
#
# COMPACT_ATOMS: atom_id res chain seq x y z
N MET A 1 17.99 0.93 -4.76
CA MET A 1 16.60 0.60 -4.38
C MET A 1 16.14 1.65 -3.41
N ALA A 2 15.06 2.38 -3.69
CA ALA A 2 14.52 3.37 -2.75
C ALA A 2 14.02 2.65 -1.50
N LYS A 3 14.36 3.12 -0.30
CA LYS A 3 13.81 2.48 0.91
C LYS A 3 12.36 2.93 1.06
N VAL A 4 11.48 1.94 1.16
CA VAL A 4 10.07 2.12 1.52
C VAL A 4 9.91 1.66 2.96
N LYS A 5 9.22 2.44 3.78
CA LYS A 5 8.84 2.04 5.14
C LYS A 5 7.33 1.94 5.25
N ILE A 6 6.84 0.88 5.88
CA ILE A 6 5.44 0.79 6.30
C ILE A 6 5.30 1.65 7.54
N VAL A 7 4.34 2.57 7.51
CA VAL A 7 4.11 3.56 8.57
C VAL A 7 2.98 3.09 9.48
N ASP A 8 1.95 2.47 8.90
CA ASP A 8 0.75 2.09 9.62
C ASP A 8 0.04 0.95 8.89
N VAL A 9 -0.58 0.05 9.64
CA VAL A 9 -1.40 -1.04 9.09
C VAL A 9 -2.72 -1.03 9.85
N LYS A 10 -3.82 -0.75 9.13
CA LYS A 10 -5.16 -0.72 9.70
C LYS A 10 -6.01 -1.84 9.15
N GLU A 11 -6.74 -2.47 10.05
CA GLU A 11 -7.82 -3.37 9.68
C GLU A 11 -9.10 -2.56 9.41
N ARG A 12 -9.67 -2.76 8.24
CA ARG A 12 -10.93 -2.17 7.82
C ARG A 12 -11.93 -3.29 7.60
N THR A 13 -12.89 -3.39 8.52
CA THR A 13 -14.04 -4.27 8.34
C THR A 13 -15.13 -3.51 7.58
N ARG A 14 -15.43 -3.96 6.37
CA ARG A 14 -16.58 -3.46 5.59
C ARG A 14 -17.76 -4.39 5.81
N PHE A 15 -18.84 -3.84 6.34
CA PHE A 15 -20.13 -4.53 6.41
C PHE A 15 -20.78 -4.52 5.03
N LEU A 16 -20.95 -5.70 4.43
CA LEU A 16 -21.57 -5.87 3.11
C LEU A 16 -23.04 -6.29 3.21
N GLY A 17 -23.47 -6.79 4.38
CA GLY A 17 -24.86 -7.18 4.64
C GLY A 17 -24.98 -7.90 6.00
N PRO A 18 -26.21 -8.28 6.41
CA PRO A 18 -26.52 -8.76 7.75
C PRO A 18 -25.68 -9.97 8.23
N ASP A 19 -25.16 -10.78 7.31
CA ASP A 19 -24.35 -11.98 7.58
C ASP A 19 -22.96 -11.93 6.92
N LYS A 20 -22.56 -10.79 6.34
CA LYS A 20 -21.32 -10.67 5.57
C LYS A 20 -20.55 -9.42 5.95
N SER A 21 -19.44 -9.63 6.64
CA SER A 21 -18.39 -8.65 6.86
C SER A 21 -17.13 -9.11 6.15
N GLU A 22 -16.54 -8.23 5.34
CA GLU A 22 -15.23 -8.46 4.74
C GLU A 22 -14.21 -7.59 5.45
N THR A 23 -13.23 -8.21 6.10
CA THR A 23 -12.14 -7.50 6.76
C THR A 23 -10.92 -7.48 5.85
N MET A 24 -10.44 -6.27 5.56
CA MET A 24 -9.29 -6.01 4.71
C MET A 24 -8.24 -5.20 5.46
N LEU A 25 -7.02 -5.23 4.98
CA LEU A 25 -5.90 -4.44 5.48
C LEU A 25 -5.69 -3.21 4.58
N ASP A 26 -5.58 -2.06 5.21
CA ASP A 26 -5.12 -0.80 4.65
C ASP A 26 -3.70 -0.55 5.19
N VAL A 27 -2.69 -0.62 4.31
CA VAL A 27 -1.27 -0.49 4.66
C VAL A 27 -0.75 0.85 4.16
N ALA A 28 -0.46 1.77 5.07
CA ALA A 28 0.17 3.04 4.77
C ALA A 28 1.69 2.88 4.68
N TYR A 29 2.29 3.47 3.66
CA TYR A 29 3.73 3.47 3.46
C TYR A 29 4.26 4.86 3.13
N GLU A 30 5.53 5.08 3.45
CA GLU A 30 6.27 6.29 3.12
C GLU A 30 7.59 5.91 2.44
N THR A 31 7.95 6.61 1.38
CA THR A 31 9.23 6.44 0.69
C THR A 31 10.24 7.46 1.19
N GLU A 32 11.55 7.19 1.04
CA GLU A 32 12.61 8.16 1.39
C GLU A 32 12.51 9.51 0.68
N LYS A 33 11.79 9.58 -0.44
CA LYS A 33 11.55 10.83 -1.18
C LYS A 33 10.40 11.67 -0.59
N GLY A 34 9.85 11.25 0.55
CA GLY A 34 8.73 11.92 1.23
C GLY A 34 7.35 11.63 0.61
N PHE A 35 7.25 10.66 -0.30
CA PHE A 35 5.96 10.25 -0.85
C PHE A 35 5.24 9.34 0.14
N ARG A 36 3.98 9.64 0.41
CA ARG A 36 3.10 8.82 1.25
C ARG A 36 2.00 8.20 0.41
N GLY A 37 1.82 6.90 0.55
CA GLY A 37 0.76 6.15 -0.11
C GLY A 37 0.04 5.22 0.86
N THR A 38 -1.07 4.65 0.40
CA THR A 38 -1.79 3.62 1.15
C THR A 38 -2.25 2.55 0.18
N VAL A 39 -1.81 1.33 0.43
CA VAL A 39 -2.32 0.14 -0.25
C VAL A 39 -3.60 -0.27 0.46
N LYS A 40 -4.72 -0.30 -0.26
CA LYS A 40 -6.03 -0.62 0.30
C LYS A 40 -6.51 -1.98 -0.21
N GLY A 41 -7.27 -2.69 0.61
CA GLY A 41 -7.94 -3.92 0.18
C GLY A 41 -7.05 -5.15 0.17
N LEU A 42 -5.96 -5.16 0.95
CA LEU A 42 -5.18 -6.37 1.14
C LEU A 42 -6.01 -7.38 1.96
N PRO A 43 -5.95 -8.68 1.65
CA PRO A 43 -6.66 -9.68 2.44
C PRO A 43 -6.06 -9.76 3.85
N LEU A 44 -6.89 -10.02 4.87
CA LEU A 44 -6.42 -10.16 6.25
C LEU A 44 -5.37 -11.26 6.44
N LYS A 45 -5.44 -12.27 5.59
CA LYS A 45 -4.51 -13.42 5.58
C LYS A 45 -3.27 -13.17 4.71
N ALA A 46 -3.08 -11.96 4.19
CA ALA A 46 -1.89 -11.63 3.41
C ALA A 46 -0.63 -11.89 4.25
N THR A 47 0.32 -12.56 3.64
CA THR A 47 1.64 -12.76 4.23
C THR A 47 2.46 -11.48 4.21
N GLU A 48 3.50 -11.41 5.04
CA GLU A 48 4.41 -10.27 5.06
C GLU A 48 5.00 -9.98 3.67
N ASP A 49 5.35 -11.04 2.92
CA ASP A 49 5.89 -10.93 1.56
C ASP A 49 4.88 -10.30 0.58
N GLU A 50 3.61 -10.71 0.63
CA GLU A 50 2.54 -10.14 -0.19
C GLU A 50 2.27 -8.66 0.14
N ILE A 51 2.32 -8.31 1.43
CA ILE A 51 2.18 -6.91 1.88
C ILE A 51 3.32 -6.06 1.30
N TRP A 52 4.56 -6.55 1.42
CA TRP A 52 5.73 -5.85 0.89
C TRP A 52 5.71 -5.74 -0.64
N GLU A 53 5.30 -6.80 -1.35
CA GLU A 53 5.16 -6.78 -2.80
C GLU A 53 4.15 -5.72 -3.25
N ALA A 54 2.99 -5.66 -2.59
CA ALA A 54 1.96 -4.69 -2.91
C ALA A 54 2.40 -3.25 -2.61
N VAL A 55 3.08 -3.04 -1.48
CA VAL A 55 3.67 -1.74 -1.09
C VAL A 55 4.75 -1.31 -2.07
N TRP A 56 5.63 -2.21 -2.50
CA TRP A 56 6.67 -1.94 -3.49
C TRP A 56 6.07 -1.58 -4.85
N LYS A 57 5.13 -2.39 -5.37
CA LYS A 57 4.42 -2.07 -6.62
C LYS A 57 3.75 -0.69 -6.56
N ALA A 58 3.11 -0.37 -5.44
CA ALA A 58 2.47 0.92 -5.24
C ALA A 58 3.48 2.07 -5.11
N ALA A 59 4.69 1.84 -4.59
CA ALA A 59 5.76 2.82 -4.49
C ALA A 59 6.52 3.03 -5.82
N GLU A 60 6.64 2.00 -6.66
CA GLU A 60 7.30 2.10 -7.97
C GLU A 60 6.53 2.98 -8.97
N VAL A 61 5.19 2.94 -8.93
CA VAL A 61 4.32 3.76 -9.81
C VAL A 61 4.62 5.27 -9.68
N PRO A 62 4.60 5.88 -8.48
CA PRO A 62 4.95 7.29 -8.31
C PRO A 62 6.43 7.56 -8.58
N GLU A 63 7.37 6.65 -8.25
CA GLU A 63 8.78 6.83 -8.62
C GLU A 63 8.97 6.89 -10.15
N ARG A 64 8.24 6.07 -10.91
CA ARG A 64 8.23 6.11 -12.38
C ARG A 64 7.61 7.39 -12.95
N MET A 65 6.56 7.93 -12.31
CA MET A 65 5.97 9.21 -12.73
C MET A 65 6.93 10.37 -12.48
N ILE A 66 7.52 10.47 -11.27
CA ILE A 66 8.49 11.51 -10.90
C ILE A 66 9.77 11.41 -11.75
N GLY A 67 10.22 10.19 -12.06
CA GLY A 67 11.38 9.97 -12.93
C GLY A 67 11.13 10.38 -14.39
N LYS A 68 9.88 10.38 -14.87
CA LYS A 68 9.52 10.86 -16.21
C LYS A 68 9.43 12.38 -16.32
N GLU A 69 9.03 13.07 -15.26
CA GLU A 69 8.93 14.54 -15.28
C GLU A 69 10.28 15.26 -15.28
N LYS A 70 11.38 14.59 -14.87
CA LYS A 70 12.70 15.24 -14.78
C LYS A 70 13.48 15.31 -16.11
N LYS A 71 12.83 15.03 -17.24
CA LYS A 71 13.48 14.94 -18.57
C LYS A 71 12.70 15.74 -19.63
N LEU A 72 12.40 17.01 -19.35
CA LEU A 72 11.96 18.00 -20.33
C LEU A 72 12.58 19.35 -19.98
#